data_AF-A0AAE8MVJ2-F1
#
_entry.id   AF-A0AAE8MVJ2-F1
#
_cell.length_a   1.000
_cell.length_b   1.000
_cell.length_c   1.000
_cell.angle_alpha   90.00
_cell.angle_beta   90.00
_cell.angle_gamma   90.00
#
_symmetry.space_group_name_H-M   'P 1'
#
loop_
_entity.id
_entity.type
_entity.pdbx_description
1 polymer ?
#
loop_
_entity_poly.entity_id
_entity_poly.type
_entity_poly.pdbx_seq_one_letter_code
_entity_poly.pdbx_strand_id
1 'polypeptide(L)' 'MSSLTIDSLFGVKGRVAVVTGGNSGLGFMIASGLVMNGAKVYLVALPSEPIDKKVTELNELGKESGGSAHG' A
#
# COMPACT_ATOMS: atom_id res chain seq x y z
N MET A 1 3.66 -0.07 -28.54
CA MET A 1 4.85 0.67 -28.04
C MET A 1 4.59 1.03 -26.60
N SER A 2 5.49 0.69 -25.68
CA SER A 2 5.37 1.10 -24.29
C SER A 2 5.64 2.61 -24.19
N SER A 3 4.72 3.35 -23.56
CA SER A 3 4.84 4.78 -23.31
C SER A 3 5.94 5.05 -22.28
N LEU A 4 6.68 6.16 -22.42
CA LEU A 4 7.66 6.62 -21.42
C LEU A 4 7.04 7.55 -20.36
N THR A 5 5.71 7.58 -20.25
CA THR A 5 5.01 8.33 -19.21
C THR A 5 5.26 7.70 -17.83
N ILE A 6 5.31 8.53 -16.78
CA ILE A 6 5.62 8.11 -15.40
C ILE A 6 4.70 6.96 -14.96
N ASP A 7 3.39 7.06 -15.19
CA ASP A 7 2.43 6.01 -14.85
C ASP A 7 2.69 4.69 -15.57
N SER A 8 3.18 4.73 -16.81
CA SER A 8 3.50 3.52 -17.57
C SER A 8 4.76 2.83 -17.07
N LEU A 9 5.70 3.59 -16.51
CA LEU A 9 6.99 3.07 -16.03
C LEU A 9 6.94 2.65 -14.56
N PHE A 10 6.21 3.41 -13.73
CA PHE A 10 6.24 3.30 -12.27
C PHE A 10 4.86 3.14 -11.63
N GLY A 11 3.78 3.16 -12.41
CA GLY A 11 2.42 3.01 -11.90
C GLY A 11 2.20 1.66 -11.23
N VAL A 12 1.59 1.69 -10.05
CA VAL A 12 1.28 0.48 -9.25
C VAL A 12 -0.22 0.19 -9.17
N LYS A 13 -1.05 0.97 -9.86
CA LYS A 13 -2.50 0.79 -9.85
C LYS A 13 -2.88 -0.62 -10.29
N GLY A 14 -3.69 -1.31 -9.48
CA GLY A 14 -4.12 -2.69 -9.72
C GLY A 14 -3.04 -3.75 -9.47
N ARG A 15 -1.83 -3.37 -9.04
CA ARG A 15 -0.80 -4.32 -8.61
C ARG A 15 -1.03 -4.78 -7.18
N VAL A 16 -0.48 -5.94 -6.84
CA VAL A 16 -0.48 -6.50 -5.49
C VAL A 16 0.94 -6.42 -4.92
N ALA A 17 1.08 -5.91 -3.69
CA ALA A 17 2.34 -5.81 -2.99
C ALA A 17 2.21 -6.37 -1.56
N VAL A 18 3.31 -6.91 -1.04
CA VAL A 18 3.44 -7.34 0.36
C VAL A 18 4.50 -6.48 1.01
N VAL A 19 4.18 -5.88 2.17
CA VAL A 19 5.07 -5.01 2.92
C VAL A 19 5.29 -5.61 4.31
N THR A 20 6.48 -6.17 4.51
CA THR A 20 6.94 -6.63 5.82
C THR A 20 7.36 -5.45 6.70
N GLY A 21 6.98 -5.47 7.98
CA GLY A 21 7.14 -4.32 8.88
C GLY A 21 6.23 -3.15 8.49
N GLY A 22 5.09 -3.41 7.82
CA GLY A 22 4.22 -2.38 7.26
C GLY A 22 3.42 -1.58 8.28
N ASN A 23 3.47 -1.93 9.56
CA ASN A 23 2.68 -1.31 10.62
C ASN A 23 3.28 0.00 11.18
N SER A 24 4.56 0.27 10.92
CA SER A 24 5.27 1.41 11.49
C SER A 24 6.41 1.92 10.59
N GLY A 25 6.95 3.10 10.94
CA GLY A 25 8.15 3.67 10.33
C GLY A 25 8.11 3.71 8.79
N LEU A 26 9.21 3.28 8.17
CA LEU A 26 9.37 3.25 6.71
C LEU A 26 8.38 2.30 6.03
N GLY A 27 8.12 1.14 6.62
CA GLY A 27 7.20 0.15 6.04
C GLY A 27 5.79 0.71 5.92
N PHE A 28 5.33 1.44 6.93
CA PHE A 28 4.05 2.14 6.87
C PHE A 28 4.03 3.21 5.77
N MET A 29 5.08 4.03 5.65
CA MET A 29 5.16 5.04 4.59
C MET A 29 5.16 4.44 3.18
N ILE A 30 5.84 3.31 2.99
CA ILE A 30 5.84 2.56 1.73
C ILE A 30 4.44 2.03 1.43
N ALA A 31 3.78 1.41 2.41
CA ALA A 31 2.41 0.92 2.26
C ALA A 31 1.43 2.06 1.91
N SER A 32 1.54 3.22 2.58
CA SER A 32 0.74 4.40 2.27
C SER A 32 0.93 4.87 0.83
N GLY A 33 2.17 5.00 0.36
CA GLY A 33 2.44 5.39 -1.01
C GLY A 33 1.85 4.41 -2.03
N LEU A 34 2.00 3.10 -1.80
CA LEU A 34 1.45 2.06 -2.68
C LEU A 34 -0.08 2.10 -2.72
N VAL A 35 -0.74 2.20 -1.56
CA VAL A 35 -2.19 2.27 -1.47
C VAL A 35 -2.73 3.56 -2.08
N MET A 36 -2.13 4.71 -1.80
CA MET A 36 -2.50 5.99 -2.44
C MET A 36 -2.35 5.97 -3.96
N ASN A 37 -1.53 5.07 -4.52
CA ASN A 37 -1.37 4.90 -5.97
C ASN A 37 -2.16 3.73 -6.55
N GLY A 38 -3.16 3.22 -5.81
CA GLY A 38 -4.12 2.25 -6.32
C GLY A 38 -3.67 0.79 -6.25
N ALA A 39 -2.62 0.49 -5.48
CA ALA A 39 -2.18 -0.89 -5.25
C ALA A 39 -3.02 -1.57 -4.16
N LYS A 40 -3.10 -2.90 -4.25
CA LYS A 40 -3.55 -3.76 -3.15
C LYS A 40 -2.34 -4.17 -2.32
N VAL A 41 -2.32 -3.81 -1.05
CA VAL A 41 -1.19 -4.02 -0.15
C VAL A 41 -1.58 -4.97 0.97
N TYR A 42 -0.71 -5.94 1.23
CA TYR A 42 -0.76 -6.82 2.41
C TYR A 42 0.34 -6.39 3.38
N LEU A 43 -0.06 -6.08 4.60
CA LEU A 43 0.83 -5.69 5.69
C LEU A 43 1.21 -6.95 6.47
N VAL A 44 2.49 -7.09 6.78
CA VAL A 44 2.97 -8.15 7.66
C VAL A 44 3.70 -7.50 8.82
N ALA A 45 3.31 -7.85 10.05
CA ALA A 45 3.95 -7.38 11.28
C ALA A 45 4.10 -8.53 12.28
N LEU A 46 4.82 -8.28 13.37
CA LEU A 46 4.95 -9.27 14.44
C LEU A 46 3.60 -9.48 15.15
N PRO A 47 3.30 -10.68 15.68
CA PRO A 47 2.03 -10.97 16.36
C PRO A 47 1.71 -10.03 17.54
N SER A 48 2.75 -9.48 18.18
CA SER A 48 2.61 -8.53 19.28
C SER A 48 2.21 -7.12 18.84
N GLU A 49 2.22 -6.83 17.53
CA GLU A 49 1.97 -5.50 17.01
C GLU A 49 0.62 -5.41 16.27
N PRO A 50 -0.34 -4.64 16.80
CA PRO A 50 -1.68 -4.56 16.20
C PRO A 50 -1.66 -3.81 14.86
N ILE A 51 -2.14 -4.45 13.80
CA ILE A 51 -2.17 -3.90 12.43
C ILE A 51 -3.54 -3.32 12.04
N ASP A 52 -4.62 -3.67 12.73
CA ASP A 52 -5.99 -3.31 12.32
C ASP A 52 -6.22 -1.80 12.19
N LYS A 53 -5.67 -1.02 13.13
CA LYS A 53 -5.74 0.46 13.07
C LYS A 53 -5.02 1.00 11.84
N LYS A 54 -3.88 0.41 11.49
CA LYS A 54 -3.06 0.82 10.35
C LYS A 54 -3.67 0.39 9.02
N VAL A 55 -4.28 -0.79 8.97
CA VAL A 55 -5.10 -1.24 7.84
C VAL A 55 -6.24 -0.26 7.59
N THR A 56 -6.93 0.17 8.64
CA THR A 56 -8.04 1.13 8.53
C THR A 56 -7.55 2.47 8.00
N GLU A 57 -6.47 3.01 8.58
CA GLU A 57 -5.84 4.26 8.15
C GLU A 57 -5.42 4.21 6.67
N LEU A 58 -4.80 3.12 6.23
CA LEU A 58 -4.39 2.93 4.84
C LEU A 58 -5.58 2.80 3.89
N ASN A 59 -6.63 2.08 4.27
CA ASN A 59 -7.84 1.97 3.45
C ASN A 59 -8.55 3.32 3.27
N GLU A 60 -8.54 4.18 4.28
CA GLU A 60 -9.03 5.56 4.13
C GLU A 60 -8.19 6.35 3.11
N LEU A 61 -6.86 6.21 3.13
CA LEU A 61 -5.96 6.84 2.14
C LEU A 61 -6.15 6.31 0.71
N GLY A 62 -6.57 5.06 0.56
CA GLY A 62 -6.74 4.39 -0.74
C GLY A 62 -8.07 4.63 -1.45
N LYS A 63 -9.06 5.26 -0.78
CA LYS A 63 -10.43 5.39 -1.30
C LYS A 63 -10.52 6.02 -2.69
N GLU A 64 -9.77 7.09 -2.92
CA GLU A 64 -9.84 7.84 -4.19
C GLU A 64 -9.03 7.15 -5.32
N SER A 65 -7.96 6.44 -4.97
CA SER A 65 -7.08 5.80 -5.93
C SER A 65 -7.52 4.37 -6.33
N GLY A 66 -8.43 3.78 -5.54
CA GLY A 66 -8.84 2.38 -5.63
C GLY A 66 -7.86 1.41 -4.97
N GLY A 67 -6.93 1.93 -4.16
CA GLY A 67 -6.00 1.11 -3.40
C GLY A 67 -6.65 0.53 -2.15
N SER A 68 -6.09 -0.55 -1.63
CA SER A 68 -6.60 -1.19 -0.42
C SER A 68 -5.48 -1.84 0.38
N ALA A 69 -5.62 -1.86 1.71
CA ALA A 69 -4.72 -2.51 2.63
C ALA A 69 -5.43 -3.68 3.34
N HIS A 70 -4.67 -4.74 3.60
CA HIS A 70 -5.08 -5.93 4.32
C HIS A 70 -3.99 -6.28 5.33
N GLY A 71 -4.38 -6.65 6.53
CA GLY A 71 -3.48 -7.14 7.58
C GLY A 71 -3.52 -8.65 7.66
#